data_AF-A0A4P9XIN9-F1
#
_entry.id   AF-A0A4P9XIN9-F1
#
_cell.length_a   1.000
_cell.length_b   1.000
_cell.length_c   1.000
_cell.angle_alpha   90.00
_cell.angle_beta   90.00
_cell.angle_gamma   90.00
#
_symmetry.space_group_name_H-M   'P 1'
#
loop_
_entity.id
_entity.type
_entity.pdbx_description
1 polymer ?
#
loop_
_entity_poly.entity_id
_entity_poly.type
_entity_poly.pdbx_seq_one_letter_code
_entity_poly.pdbx_strand_id
1 'polypeptide(L)'
;MDAFESLWGSAPTAAAFRAHLCALHGLPVDTTALPAPTSIRAFHDCEYHTYRVVQPGMAGAAQVAYCFDRKPSCTSSAAAEEKESKGQHERLALGAVHVTGDASPLRTWQLPHNLQLDHTGRAVIQALGEPERKGGASVAGPASANASSGVWMAWDRLGVQVELCATDWEQPDARIREITLYTPTK
;
A
#
# COMPACT_ATOMS: atom_id res chain seq x y z
N MET A 1 14.75 6.17 11.62
CA MET A 1 13.28 6.03 11.55
C MET A 1 12.94 5.76 10.12
N ASP A 2 12.16 4.71 9.90
CA ASP A 2 11.68 4.37 8.57
C ASP A 2 10.71 5.46 8.09
N ALA A 3 10.80 5.88 6.83
CA ALA A 3 9.97 6.97 6.32
C ALA A 3 8.47 6.66 6.49
N PHE A 4 8.10 5.38 6.43
CA PHE A 4 6.73 4.91 6.57
C PHE A 4 6.18 4.93 8.00
N GLU A 5 7.03 4.75 9.02
CA GLU A 5 6.59 4.78 10.44
C GLU A 5 5.92 6.10 10.81
N SER A 6 6.41 7.20 10.24
CA SER A 6 5.86 8.55 10.49
C SER A 6 4.53 8.83 9.79
N LEU A 7 4.11 7.95 8.87
CA LEU A 7 2.90 8.13 8.06
C LEU A 7 1.68 7.44 8.66
N TRP A 8 1.87 6.44 9.51
CA TRP A 8 0.76 5.66 10.05
C TRP A 8 -0.21 6.56 10.83
N GLY A 9 -1.50 6.44 10.50
CA GLY A 9 -2.56 7.26 11.07
C GLY A 9 -2.65 8.69 10.53
N SER A 10 -1.77 9.10 9.62
CA SER A 10 -1.83 10.43 9.01
C SER A 10 -3.00 10.56 8.03
N ALA A 11 -3.60 11.74 7.96
CA ALA A 11 -4.64 12.05 6.98
C ALA A 11 -4.02 12.38 5.60
N PRO A 12 -4.78 12.26 4.49
CA PRO A 12 -4.29 12.63 3.16
C PRO A 12 -3.83 14.09 3.03
N THR A 13 -4.25 14.97 3.94
CA THR A 13 -3.90 16.40 3.97
C THR A 13 -2.77 16.71 4.95
N ALA A 14 -2.31 15.73 5.75
CA ALA A 14 -1.30 15.93 6.78
C ALA A 14 0.06 16.29 6.18
N ALA A 15 0.80 17.18 6.85
CA ALA A 15 2.11 17.65 6.37
C ALA A 15 3.11 16.50 6.12
N ALA A 16 3.13 15.49 6.99
CA ALA A 16 4.00 14.30 6.84
C ALA A 16 3.68 13.51 5.55
N PHE A 17 2.39 13.26 5.29
CA PHE A 17 1.94 12.58 4.07
C PHE A 17 2.27 13.39 2.81
N ARG A 18 2.05 14.70 2.85
CA ARG A 18 2.43 15.61 1.75
C ARG A 18 3.92 15.57 1.46
N ALA A 19 4.77 15.65 2.49
CA ALA A 19 6.21 15.56 2.35
C ALA A 19 6.65 14.22 1.74
N HIS A 20 6.02 13.12 2.16
CA HIS A 20 6.26 11.80 1.58
C HIS A 20 5.87 11.73 0.10
N LEU A 21 4.71 12.25 -0.29
CA LEU A 21 4.32 12.32 -1.70
C LEU A 21 5.30 13.15 -2.53
N CYS A 22 5.78 14.28 -2.01
CA CYS A 22 6.80 15.07 -2.69
C CYS A 22 8.08 14.25 -2.90
N ALA A 23 8.58 13.59 -1.85
CA ALA A 23 9.77 12.76 -1.94
C ALA A 23 9.60 11.60 -2.93
N LEU A 24 8.45 10.93 -2.93
CA LEU A 24 8.12 9.85 -3.85
C LEU A 24 8.18 10.28 -5.33
N HIS A 25 7.78 11.52 -5.60
CA HIS A 25 7.77 12.10 -6.95
C HIS A 25 9.04 12.92 -7.28
N GLY A 26 10.04 12.95 -6.40
CA GLY A 26 11.26 13.75 -6.59
C GLY A 26 10.99 15.26 -6.60
N LEU A 27 9.93 15.72 -5.93
CA LEU A 27 9.55 17.12 -5.82
C LEU A 27 10.09 17.74 -4.52
N PRO A 28 10.33 19.06 -4.48
CA PRO A 28 10.64 19.77 -3.25
C PRO A 28 9.53 19.62 -2.20
N VAL A 29 9.89 19.42 -0.93
CA VAL A 29 8.94 19.23 0.18
C VAL A 29 7.97 20.41 0.33
N ASP A 30 8.44 21.63 0.09
CA ASP A 30 7.66 22.88 0.22
C ASP A 30 6.84 23.23 -1.03
N THR A 31 6.68 22.31 -1.98
CA THR A 31 5.87 22.57 -3.17
C THR A 31 4.40 22.79 -2.79
N THR A 32 3.81 23.85 -3.35
CA THR A 32 2.38 24.13 -3.21
C THR A 32 1.52 23.25 -4.13
N ALA A 33 2.11 22.74 -5.22
CA ALA A 33 1.47 21.86 -6.18
C ALA A 33 1.86 20.39 -5.89
N LEU A 34 1.04 19.70 -5.11
CA LEU A 34 1.19 18.27 -4.88
C LEU A 34 0.77 17.48 -6.13
N PRO A 35 1.38 16.30 -6.36
CA PRO A 35 0.84 15.33 -7.30
C PRO A 35 -0.62 15.00 -6.93
N ALA A 36 -1.51 15.04 -7.92
CA ALA A 36 -2.87 14.55 -7.73
C ALA A 36 -2.89 13.02 -7.81
N PRO A 37 -3.75 12.34 -7.03
CA PRO A 37 -3.95 10.91 -7.19
C PRO A 37 -4.48 10.62 -8.61
N THR A 38 -3.95 9.58 -9.23
CA THR A 38 -4.41 9.05 -10.52
C THR A 38 -5.83 8.49 -10.42
N SER A 39 -6.18 7.93 -9.26
CA SER A 39 -7.57 7.58 -8.95
C SER A 39 -7.83 7.61 -7.45
N ILE A 40 -9.06 7.90 -7.07
CA ILE A 40 -9.57 7.76 -5.71
C ILE A 40 -10.72 6.74 -5.77
N ARG A 41 -10.66 5.69 -4.93
CA ARG A 41 -11.74 4.71 -4.79
C ARG A 41 -12.20 4.66 -3.34
N ALA A 42 -13.46 4.99 -3.10
CA ALA A 42 -14.05 4.94 -1.78
C ALA A 42 -14.82 3.63 -1.57
N PHE A 43 -14.63 3.01 -0.41
CA PHE A 43 -15.40 1.89 0.10
C PHE A 43 -16.07 2.29 1.42
N HIS A 44 -16.87 1.39 1.98
CA HIS A 44 -17.65 1.67 3.18
C HIS A 44 -16.79 2.04 4.40
N ASP A 45 -15.60 1.46 4.50
CA ASP A 45 -14.68 1.50 5.63
C ASP A 45 -13.34 2.16 5.30
N CYS A 46 -13.02 2.37 4.02
CA CYS A 46 -11.74 2.93 3.60
C CYS A 46 -11.81 3.76 2.32
N GLU A 47 -10.72 4.42 1.98
CA GLU A 47 -10.52 5.15 0.74
C GLU A 47 -9.11 4.93 0.21
N TYR A 48 -9.01 4.50 -1.04
CA TYR A 48 -7.74 4.27 -1.72
C TYR A 48 -7.38 5.47 -2.58
N HIS A 49 -6.21 6.06 -2.34
CA HIS A 49 -5.62 7.09 -3.18
C HIS A 49 -4.46 6.47 -3.96
N THR A 50 -4.63 6.28 -5.27
CA THR A 50 -3.60 5.65 -6.11
C THR A 50 -2.80 6.70 -6.86
N TYR A 51 -1.48 6.64 -6.74
CA TYR A 51 -0.55 7.53 -7.41
C TYR A 51 0.29 6.74 -8.39
N ARG A 52 0.35 7.22 -9.63
CA ARG A 52 1.31 6.73 -10.62
C ARG A 52 2.64 7.44 -10.43
N VAL A 53 3.68 6.68 -10.11
CA VAL A 53 5.04 7.19 -9.91
C VAL A 53 5.84 6.95 -11.19
N VAL A 54 6.36 8.03 -11.76
CA VAL A 54 7.24 8.02 -12.93
C VAL A 54 8.48 8.82 -12.57
N GLN A 55 9.65 8.18 -12.60
CA GLN A 55 10.92 8.87 -12.36
C GLN A 55 11.53 9.32 -13.69
N PRO A 56 12.07 10.55 -13.78
CA PRO A 56 12.75 11.03 -14.98
C PRO A 56 13.88 10.08 -15.41
N GLY A 57 13.93 9.75 -16.71
CA GLY A 57 14.97 8.89 -17.27
C GLY A 57 14.75 7.38 -17.08
N MET A 58 13.65 6.96 -16.44
CA MET A 58 13.35 5.55 -16.22
C MET A 58 12.17 5.07 -17.07
N ALA A 59 12.30 3.87 -17.65
CA ALA A 59 11.23 3.27 -18.43
C ALA A 59 10.18 2.61 -17.52
N GLY A 60 8.92 2.93 -17.78
CA GLY A 60 7.75 2.35 -17.11
C GLY A 60 7.19 3.22 -15.99
N ALA A 61 6.14 2.72 -15.35
CA ALA A 61 5.49 3.39 -14.23
C ALA A 61 5.11 2.35 -13.18
N ALA A 62 5.10 2.78 -11.94
CA ALA A 62 4.62 1.97 -10.84
C ALA A 62 3.49 2.69 -10.11
N GLN A 63 2.79 1.97 -9.27
CA GLN A 63 1.61 2.42 -8.58
C GLN A 63 1.79 2.26 -7.07
N VAL A 64 1.58 3.36 -6.36
CA VAL A 64 1.51 3.34 -4.91
C VAL A 64 0.08 3.71 -4.55
N ALA A 65 -0.64 2.79 -3.90
CA ALA A 65 -1.98 3.04 -3.40
C ALA A 65 -1.95 3.16 -1.88
N TYR A 66 -2.43 4.29 -1.37
CA TYR A 66 -2.56 4.56 0.05
C TYR A 66 -3.98 4.25 0.47
N CYS A 67 -4.15 3.29 1.38
CA CYS A 67 -5.43 2.94 1.97
C CYS A 67 -5.61 3.74 3.26
N PHE A 68 -6.59 4.63 3.25
CA PHE A 68 -6.98 5.39 4.42
C PHE A 68 -8.24 4.78 5.04
N ASP A 69 -8.13 4.32 6.27
CA ASP A 69 -9.26 3.85 7.04
C ASP A 69 -10.16 5.03 7.40
N ARG A 70 -11.47 4.84 7.21
CA ARG A 70 -12.48 5.73 7.77
C ARG A 70 -12.57 5.39 9.24
N LYS A 71 -12.13 6.30 10.12
CA LYS A 71 -12.38 6.13 11.55
C LYS A 71 -13.90 5.98 11.73
N PRO A 72 -14.38 4.95 12.47
CA PRO A 72 -15.78 4.89 12.83
C PRO A 72 -16.10 6.22 13.51
N SER A 73 -17.11 6.93 13.00
CA SER A 73 -17.59 8.12 13.69
C SER A 73 -17.87 7.69 15.12
N CYS A 74 -17.28 8.36 16.10
CA CYS A 74 -17.76 8.27 17.47
C CYS A 74 -19.18 8.86 17.46
N THR A 75 -20.16 8.09 17.00
CA THR A 75 -21.59 8.37 17.13
C THR A 75 -22.01 8.00 18.53
N SER A 76 -21.43 8.67 19.54
CA SER A 76 -22.15 8.86 20.79
C SER A 76 -23.22 9.93 20.54
N SER A 77 -24.46 9.45 20.43
CA SER A 77 -25.75 10.15 20.58
C SER A 77 -26.13 11.28 19.60
N ALA A 78 -27.11 10.94 18.75
CA ALA A 78 -28.37 11.67 18.53
C ALA A 78 -28.41 13.13 18.01
N ALA A 79 -27.31 13.77 17.60
CA ALA A 79 -27.40 15.17 17.13
C ALA A 79 -26.47 15.51 15.94
N ALA A 80 -26.48 14.70 14.87
CA ALA A 80 -25.69 15.01 13.68
C ALA A 80 -26.42 14.65 12.37
N GLU A 81 -27.59 15.26 12.17
CA GLU A 81 -28.06 15.56 10.82
C GLU A 81 -27.71 17.03 10.52
N GLU A 82 -27.27 17.28 9.28
CA GLU A 82 -26.90 18.58 8.70
C GLU A 82 -25.52 19.17 9.06
N LYS A 83 -24.48 18.66 8.39
CA LYS A 83 -23.44 19.45 7.65
C LYS A 83 -22.40 18.51 7.03
N GLU A 84 -22.78 17.81 5.96
CA GLU A 84 -22.02 16.63 5.49
C GLU A 84 -21.05 16.85 4.31
N SER A 85 -20.85 18.08 3.82
CA SER A 85 -20.09 18.26 2.55
C SER A 85 -18.68 18.83 2.67
N LYS A 86 -18.20 19.26 3.85
CA LYS A 86 -16.85 19.86 3.99
C LYS A 86 -15.91 19.23 5.03
N GLY A 87 -16.36 18.23 5.79
CA GLY A 87 -15.57 17.59 6.86
C GLY A 87 -15.18 16.12 6.62
N GLN A 88 -15.48 15.52 5.47
CA GLN A 88 -15.29 14.08 5.27
C GLN A 88 -13.81 13.63 5.20
N HIS A 89 -12.89 14.50 4.77
CA HIS A 89 -11.45 14.15 4.72
C HIS A 89 -10.77 14.13 6.10
N GLU A 90 -11.32 14.78 7.13
CA GLU A 90 -10.69 14.84 8.46
C GLU A 90 -10.82 13.55 9.27
N ARG A 91 -11.55 12.55 8.75
CA ARG A 91 -11.74 11.24 9.41
C ARG A 91 -10.94 10.09 8.80
N LEU A 92 -10.12 10.39 7.80
CA LEU A 92 -9.26 9.42 7.13
C LEU A 92 -7.92 9.30 7.85
N ALA A 93 -7.45 8.07 8.03
CA ALA A 93 -6.16 7.78 8.66
C ALA A 93 -5.45 6.66 7.88
N LEU A 94 -4.18 6.87 7.53
CA LEU A 94 -3.43 5.89 6.73
C LEU A 94 -3.29 4.58 7.50
N GLY A 95 -3.89 3.52 6.97
CA GLY A 95 -3.86 2.16 7.52
C GLY A 95 -2.87 1.25 6.78
N ALA A 96 -2.77 1.41 5.46
CA ALA A 96 -1.87 0.61 4.62
C ALA A 96 -1.35 1.35 3.39
N VAL A 97 -0.20 0.91 2.88
CA VAL A 97 0.39 1.31 1.60
C VAL A 97 0.62 0.08 0.74
N HIS A 98 0.04 0.06 -0.44
CA HIS A 98 0.22 -0.99 -1.44
C HIS A 98 1.19 -0.48 -2.50
N VAL A 99 2.29 -1.20 -2.70
CA VAL A 99 3.30 -0.89 -3.72
C VAL A 99 3.22 -1.97 -4.79
N THR A 100 2.82 -1.59 -6.00
CA THR A 100 2.70 -2.47 -7.16
C THR A 100 3.48 -1.91 -8.35
N GLY A 101 4.01 -2.79 -9.20
CA GLY A 101 4.63 -2.34 -10.44
C GLY A 101 5.49 -3.39 -11.12
N ASP A 102 5.37 -3.42 -12.45
CA ASP A 102 6.22 -4.25 -13.31
C ASP A 102 7.42 -3.48 -13.88
N ALA A 103 7.45 -2.16 -13.68
CA ALA A 103 8.49 -1.28 -14.19
C ALA A 103 9.78 -1.36 -13.35
N SER A 104 10.91 -1.43 -14.06
CA SER A 104 12.28 -1.54 -13.52
C SER A 104 12.65 -0.55 -12.39
N PRO A 105 12.24 0.75 -12.37
CA PRO A 105 12.69 1.67 -11.32
C PRO A 105 12.16 1.40 -9.91
N LEU A 106 10.91 0.93 -9.74
CA LEU A 106 10.40 0.61 -8.39
C LEU A 106 10.70 -0.82 -7.97
N ARG A 107 11.17 -1.67 -8.89
CA ARG A 107 11.68 -3.00 -8.53
C ARG A 107 12.89 -2.92 -7.62
N THR A 108 13.71 -1.89 -7.74
CA THR A 108 14.86 -1.63 -6.87
C THR A 108 14.57 -0.64 -5.74
N TRP A 109 13.32 -0.18 -5.58
CA TRP A 109 12.99 0.73 -4.48
C TRP A 109 13.11 -0.03 -3.16
N GLN A 110 14.00 0.45 -2.29
CA GLN A 110 14.19 -0.12 -0.97
C GLN A 110 13.04 0.31 -0.05
N LEU A 111 12.19 -0.66 0.26
CA LEU A 111 11.09 -0.56 1.21
C LEU A 111 11.57 -0.96 2.61
N PRO A 112 10.74 -0.75 3.66
CA PRO A 112 10.99 -1.25 5.00
C PRO A 112 11.46 -2.70 5.02
N HIS A 113 12.29 -3.04 6.01
CA HIS A 113 12.85 -4.38 6.19
C HIS A 113 13.71 -4.87 5.00
N ASN A 114 14.31 -3.92 4.27
CA ASN A 114 15.12 -4.17 3.07
C ASN A 114 14.38 -4.91 1.95
N LEU A 115 13.05 -4.74 1.87
CA LEU A 115 12.26 -5.37 0.82
C LEU A 115 12.34 -4.59 -0.49
N GLN A 116 12.22 -5.31 -1.60
CA GLN A 116 12.23 -4.75 -2.94
C GLN A 116 11.25 -5.56 -3.81
N LEU A 117 10.56 -4.91 -4.74
CA LEU A 117 9.65 -5.61 -5.66
C LEU A 117 10.38 -6.57 -6.62
N ASP A 118 11.70 -6.45 -6.78
CA ASP A 118 12.51 -7.41 -7.56
C ASP A 118 12.88 -8.69 -6.82
N HIS A 119 12.64 -8.74 -5.51
CA HIS A 119 12.85 -9.97 -4.76
C HIS A 119 11.93 -11.10 -5.24
N THR A 120 12.36 -12.34 -5.01
CA THR A 120 11.53 -13.53 -5.13
C THR A 120 10.90 -13.87 -3.78
N GLY A 121 9.89 -14.75 -3.77
CA GLY A 121 9.33 -15.28 -2.52
C GLY A 121 10.42 -15.85 -1.59
N ARG A 122 11.38 -16.59 -2.14
CA ARG A 122 12.55 -17.14 -1.42
C ARG A 122 13.37 -16.04 -0.77
N ALA A 123 13.69 -14.97 -1.50
CA ALA A 123 14.48 -13.87 -0.99
C ALA A 123 13.76 -13.14 0.16
N VAL A 124 12.44 -12.99 0.09
CA VAL A 124 11.64 -12.42 1.19
C VAL A 124 11.72 -13.30 2.44
N ILE A 125 11.52 -14.61 2.31
CA ILE A 125 11.60 -15.54 3.45
C ILE A 125 13.01 -15.54 4.06
N GLN A 126 14.06 -15.49 3.24
CA GLN A 126 15.43 -15.38 3.74
C GLN A 126 15.68 -14.08 4.51
N ALA A 127 15.02 -12.98 4.11
CA ALA A 127 15.17 -11.68 4.76
C ALA A 127 14.34 -11.55 6.05
N LEU A 128 13.10 -12.05 6.05
CA LEU A 128 12.13 -11.84 7.13
C LEU A 128 11.91 -13.05 8.04
N GLY A 129 12.37 -14.23 7.64
CA GLY A 129 12.01 -15.51 8.25
C GLY A 129 10.65 -16.02 7.78
N GLU A 130 10.12 -17.01 8.49
CA GLU A 130 8.83 -17.63 8.17
C GLU A 130 7.66 -16.66 8.39
N PRO A 131 6.67 -16.60 7.48
CA PRO A 131 5.49 -15.76 7.65
C PRO A 131 4.55 -16.31 8.73
N GLU A 132 3.83 -15.43 9.43
CA GLU A 132 2.81 -15.86 10.40
C GLU A 132 1.51 -16.33 9.72
N ARG A 133 1.17 -15.74 8.58
CA ARG A 133 -0.01 -16.11 7.81
C ARG A 133 0.31 -16.28 6.34
N LYS A 134 -0.48 -17.14 5.72
CA LYS A 134 -0.37 -17.46 4.30
C LYS A 134 -1.76 -17.69 3.73
N GLY A 135 -1.98 -17.28 2.49
CA GLY A 135 -3.24 -17.55 1.81
C GLY A 135 -3.13 -17.35 0.30
N GLY A 136 -4.30 -17.39 -0.36
CA GLY A 136 -4.39 -17.46 -1.82
C GLY A 136 -5.03 -18.78 -2.23
N ALA A 137 -5.81 -18.73 -3.30
CA ALA A 137 -6.52 -19.91 -3.81
C ALA A 137 -5.65 -20.62 -4.86
N SER A 138 -5.49 -21.94 -4.70
CA SER A 138 -5.22 -22.80 -5.86
C SER A 138 -6.38 -22.60 -6.84
N VAL A 139 -6.09 -22.08 -8.02
CA VAL A 139 -7.10 -21.77 -9.04
C VAL A 139 -7.59 -23.08 -9.67
N ALA A 140 -8.39 -23.85 -8.94
CA ALA A 140 -9.22 -24.92 -9.49
C ALA A 140 -10.61 -24.35 -9.85
N GLY A 141 -10.66 -23.37 -10.75
CA GLY A 141 -11.91 -22.75 -11.21
C GLY A 141 -11.67 -21.66 -12.26
N PRO A 142 -12.64 -21.35 -13.14
CA PRO A 142 -12.45 -20.38 -14.21
C PRO A 142 -12.07 -19.02 -13.63
N ALA A 143 -10.89 -18.53 -14.02
CA ALA A 143 -10.32 -17.29 -13.55
C ALA A 143 -11.28 -16.12 -13.83
N SER A 144 -11.89 -15.59 -12.77
CA SER A 144 -12.56 -14.29 -12.86
C SER A 144 -11.46 -13.22 -12.91
N ALA A 145 -11.46 -12.41 -13.97
CA ALA A 145 -10.43 -11.43 -14.30
C ALA A 145 -10.19 -10.33 -13.24
N ASN A 146 -10.95 -10.32 -12.15
CA ASN A 146 -10.84 -9.35 -11.05
C ASN A 146 -10.64 -9.98 -9.65
N ALA A 147 -10.42 -11.30 -9.54
CA ALA A 147 -10.12 -11.94 -8.26
C ALA A 147 -8.60 -11.95 -8.01
N SER A 148 -8.16 -11.48 -6.84
CA SER A 148 -6.79 -11.63 -6.34
C SER A 148 -6.46 -13.13 -6.28
N SER A 149 -5.86 -13.63 -7.35
CA SER A 149 -5.60 -15.05 -7.61
C SER A 149 -4.16 -15.43 -7.29
N GLY A 150 -3.42 -14.53 -6.65
CA GLY A 150 -2.04 -14.75 -6.22
C GLY A 150 -1.95 -15.41 -4.85
N VAL A 151 -0.84 -16.11 -4.66
CA VAL A 151 -0.37 -16.62 -3.37
C VAL A 151 0.22 -15.46 -2.56
N TRP A 152 -0.15 -15.32 -1.28
CA TRP A 152 0.29 -14.22 -0.43
C TRP A 152 0.74 -14.68 0.96
N MET A 153 1.78 -14.02 1.49
CA MET A 153 2.35 -14.25 2.82
C MET A 153 2.29 -12.96 3.63
N ALA A 154 2.11 -13.07 4.95
CA ALA A 154 2.09 -11.92 5.85
C ALA A 154 3.00 -12.11 7.07
N TRP A 155 3.73 -11.05 7.38
CA TRP A 155 4.51 -10.85 8.60
C TRP A 155 3.83 -9.76 9.44
N ASP A 156 2.74 -10.10 10.13
CA ASP A 156 1.85 -9.15 10.82
C ASP A 156 2.60 -8.32 11.88
N ARG A 157 3.56 -8.95 12.58
CA ARG A 157 4.43 -8.27 13.58
C ARG A 157 5.41 -7.28 12.96
N LEU A 158 5.66 -7.39 11.65
CA LEU A 158 6.49 -6.46 10.89
C LEU A 158 5.64 -5.46 10.09
N GLY A 159 4.32 -5.65 10.03
CA GLY A 159 3.43 -4.84 9.22
C GLY A 159 3.62 -5.05 7.72
N VAL A 160 3.91 -6.28 7.29
CA VAL A 160 4.22 -6.61 5.88
C VAL A 160 3.29 -7.69 5.35
N GLN A 161 2.82 -7.54 4.12
CA GLN A 161 2.25 -8.61 3.32
C GLN A 161 2.88 -8.58 1.93
N VAL A 162 3.12 -9.74 1.34
CA VAL A 162 3.69 -9.90 0.01
C VAL A 162 2.79 -10.82 -0.82
N GLU A 163 2.34 -10.34 -1.97
CA GLU A 163 1.66 -11.16 -2.98
C GLU A 163 2.65 -11.54 -4.09
N LEU A 164 2.68 -12.81 -4.46
CA LEU A 164 3.54 -13.34 -5.51
C LEU A 164 2.77 -13.51 -6.83
N CYS A 165 3.48 -13.39 -7.94
CA CYS A 165 3.05 -13.85 -9.26
C CYS A 165 3.11 -15.39 -9.36
N ALA A 166 2.48 -16.08 -8.41
CA ALA A 166 2.42 -17.53 -8.28
C ALA A 166 0.98 -18.01 -8.16
N THR A 167 0.72 -19.21 -8.66
CA THR A 167 -0.58 -19.90 -8.58
C THR A 167 -0.63 -20.93 -7.45
N ASP A 168 0.52 -21.29 -6.89
CA ASP A 168 0.67 -22.25 -5.80
C ASP A 168 1.96 -21.96 -4.98
N TRP A 169 2.08 -22.67 -3.85
CA TRP A 169 3.15 -22.51 -2.87
C TRP A 169 4.49 -23.15 -3.28
N GLU A 170 4.50 -23.98 -4.33
CA GLU A 170 5.67 -24.74 -4.78
C GLU A 170 6.56 -23.92 -5.74
N GLN A 171 6.28 -22.61 -5.86
CA GLN A 171 6.99 -21.66 -6.72
C GLN A 171 7.75 -20.61 -5.87
N PRO A 172 8.77 -21.01 -5.08
CA PRO A 172 9.48 -20.09 -4.18
C PRO A 172 10.23 -18.98 -4.93
N ASP A 173 10.60 -19.22 -6.19
CA ASP A 173 11.31 -18.24 -7.02
C ASP A 173 10.36 -17.33 -7.82
N ALA A 174 9.05 -17.38 -7.54
CA ALA A 174 8.09 -16.47 -8.14
C ALA A 174 8.40 -15.02 -7.77
N ARG A 175 8.19 -14.14 -8.75
CA ARG A 175 8.37 -12.69 -8.59
C ARG A 175 7.31 -12.12 -7.66
N ILE A 176 7.66 -11.07 -6.94
CA ILE A 176 6.67 -10.28 -6.20
C ILE A 176 5.79 -9.48 -7.17
N ARG A 177 4.50 -9.52 -6.90
CA ARG A 177 3.45 -8.72 -7.55
C ARG A 177 3.18 -7.43 -6.78
N GLU A 178 3.03 -7.56 -5.46
CA GLU A 178 2.66 -6.47 -4.56
C GLU A 178 3.37 -6.64 -3.22
N ILE A 179 3.78 -5.51 -2.63
CA ILE A 179 4.14 -5.41 -1.22
C ILE A 179 3.15 -4.46 -0.55
N THR A 180 2.46 -4.94 0.48
CA THR A 180 1.62 -4.12 1.35
C THR A 180 2.34 -3.86 2.66
N LEU A 181 2.46 -2.59 3.03
CA LEU A 181 2.98 -2.13 4.32
C LEU A 181 1.80 -1.62 5.15
N TYR A 182 1.73 -1.97 6.42
CA TYR A 182 0.67 -1.54 7.33
C TYR A 182 1.19 -1.41 8.75
N THR A 183 0.35 -0.88 9.65
CA THR A 183 0.73 -0.74 11.07
C THR A 183 0.97 -2.13 11.68
N PRO A 184 2.17 -2.41 12.23
CA PRO A 184 2.45 -3.72 12.83
C PRO A 184 1.51 -4.07 13.99
N THR A 185 1.13 -5.34 14.11
CA THR A 185 0.41 -5.84 15.27
C THR A 185 1.38 -6.04 16.45
N LYS A 186 0.88 -5.79 17.67
CA LYS A 186 1.64 -6.01 18.91
C LYS A 186 1.68 -7.48 19.30
#